data_AF-A0A958NWQ3-F1
#
_entry.id   AF-A0A958NWQ3-F1
#
_cell.length_a   1.000
_cell.length_b   1.000
_cell.length_c   1.000
_cell.angle_alpha   90.00
_cell.angle_beta   90.00
_cell.angle_gamma   90.00
#
_symmetry.space_group_name_H-M   'P 1'
#
loop_
_entity.id
_entity.type
_entity.pdbx_description
1 polymer ?
#
loop_
_entity_poly.entity_id
_entity_poly.type
_entity_poly.pdbx_seq_one_letter_code
_entity_poly.pdbx_strand_id
1 'polypeptide(L)'
;MVPLNMGLNSKHQKTLQQIFQEPVKSDVLWKDVEKLILALGGQQFEGRGSRVRFRLEERLAVFHRPHPKPHTDKGALKSVRKFLINALGEKRLKIILEKKK
;
A
#
# COMPACT_ATOMS: atom_id res chain seq x y z
N MET A 1 -4.32 -13.54 17.22
CA MET A 1 -4.97 -13.44 15.89
C MET A 1 -5.79 -12.15 15.90
N VAL A 2 -5.30 -11.07 15.29
CA VAL A 2 -5.97 -9.76 15.35
C VAL A 2 -7.19 -9.79 14.40
N PRO A 3 -8.40 -9.45 14.87
CA PRO A 3 -9.58 -9.46 14.03
C PRO A 3 -9.45 -8.43 12.91
N LEU A 4 -9.74 -8.89 11.70
CA LEU A 4 -9.42 -8.24 10.45
C LEU A 4 -10.50 -7.23 10.05
N ASN A 5 -10.78 -6.24 10.90
CA ASN A 5 -11.72 -5.18 10.54
C ASN A 5 -11.04 -4.16 9.60
N MET A 6 -10.91 -4.54 8.33
CA MET A 6 -10.37 -3.67 7.28
C MET A 6 -11.43 -2.60 6.93
N GLY A 7 -11.50 -1.54 7.74
CA GLY A 7 -12.34 -0.34 7.51
C GLY A 7 -11.86 0.47 6.29
N LEU A 8 -11.75 -0.17 5.13
CA LEU A 8 -11.32 0.45 3.88
C LEU A 8 -12.44 1.33 3.35
N ASN A 9 -12.16 2.63 3.23
CA ASN A 9 -13.05 3.56 2.52
C ASN A 9 -12.82 3.48 1.00
N SER A 10 -13.68 4.16 0.24
CA SER A 10 -13.60 4.19 -1.23
C SER A 10 -12.26 4.73 -1.75
N LYS A 11 -11.59 5.62 -1.01
CA LYS A 11 -10.28 6.14 -1.41
C LYS A 11 -9.21 5.06 -1.30
N HIS A 12 -9.18 4.30 -0.20
CA HIS A 12 -8.24 3.18 -0.01
C HIS A 12 -8.45 2.11 -1.08
N GLN A 13 -9.70 1.76 -1.38
CA GLN A 13 -10.03 0.81 -2.46
C GLN A 13 -9.52 1.29 -3.82
N LYS A 14 -9.73 2.58 -4.16
CA LYS A 14 -9.23 3.17 -5.41
C LYS A 14 -7.71 3.13 -5.49
N THR A 15 -7.01 3.47 -4.41
CA THR A 15 -5.55 3.38 -4.35
C THR A 15 -5.06 1.96 -4.54
N LEU A 16 -5.69 0.99 -3.88
CA LEU A 16 -5.36 -0.43 -4.04
C LEU A 16 -5.58 -0.87 -5.50
N GLN A 17 -6.70 -0.52 -6.11
CA GLN A 17 -6.97 -0.81 -7.52
C GLN A 17 -5.92 -0.19 -8.45
N GLN A 18 -5.52 1.07 -8.22
CA GLN A 18 -4.48 1.72 -9.04
C GLN A 18 -3.12 1.04 -8.90
N ILE A 19 -2.77 0.55 -7.71
CA ILE A 19 -1.54 -0.21 -7.47
C ILE A 19 -1.56 -1.54 -8.22
N PHE A 20 -2.71 -2.22 -8.32
CA PHE A 20 -2.87 -3.54 -8.95
C PHE A 20 -3.31 -3.50 -10.43
N GLN A 21 -3.65 -2.33 -10.97
CA GLN A 21 -3.97 -2.15 -12.39
C GLN A 21 -2.73 -2.32 -13.29
N GLU A 22 -2.92 -2.91 -14.47
CA GLU A 22 -1.91 -3.00 -15.53
C GLU A 22 -2.35 -2.13 -16.73
N PRO A 23 -1.55 -1.14 -17.18
CA PRO A 23 -0.29 -0.67 -16.61
C PRO A 23 -0.47 0.07 -15.28
N VAL A 24 0.55 0.01 -14.42
CA VAL A 24 0.58 0.75 -13.14
C VAL A 24 0.43 2.25 -13.41
N LYS A 25 -0.62 2.85 -12.84
CA LYS A 25 -0.85 4.30 -12.92
C LYS A 25 0.13 5.04 -12.02
N SER A 26 0.90 5.97 -12.57
CA SER A 26 1.86 6.81 -11.83
C SER A 26 1.22 7.98 -11.08
N ASP A 27 -0.11 8.07 -11.07
CA ASP A 27 -0.86 9.18 -10.47
C ASP A 27 -1.29 8.89 -9.02
N VAL A 28 -0.58 7.98 -8.34
CA VAL A 28 -0.87 7.61 -6.95
C VAL A 28 -0.01 8.45 -6.02
N LEU A 29 -0.65 9.27 -5.20
CA LEU A 29 0.03 10.06 -4.17
C LEU A 29 0.63 9.14 -3.10
N TRP A 30 1.87 9.43 -2.70
CA TRP A 30 2.54 8.64 -1.65
C TRP A 30 1.74 8.58 -0.35
N LYS A 31 1.12 9.70 0.04
CA LYS A 31 0.25 9.81 1.22
C LYS A 31 -0.95 8.85 1.17
N ASP A 32 -1.44 8.52 -0.01
CA ASP A 32 -2.55 7.58 -0.17
C ASP A 32 -2.07 6.12 -0.01
N VAL A 33 -0.83 5.83 -0.41
CA VAL A 33 -0.17 4.54 -0.12
C VAL A 33 0.03 4.36 1.39
N GLU A 34 0.56 5.38 2.08
CA GLU A 34 0.71 5.39 3.54
C GLU A 34 -0.62 5.07 4.24
N LYS A 35 -1.68 5.80 3.89
CA LYS A 35 -3.03 5.60 4.46
C LYS A 35 -3.59 4.22 4.15
N LEU A 36 -3.40 3.71 2.93
CA LEU A 36 -3.83 2.37 2.55
C LEU A 36 -3.17 1.31 3.44
N ILE A 37 -1.85 1.37 3.64
CA ILE A 37 -1.12 0.39 4.46
C ILE A 37 -1.62 0.43 5.91
N LEU A 38 -1.81 1.63 6.48
CA LEU A 38 -2.38 1.77 7.83
C LEU A 38 -3.80 1.20 7.92
N ALA A 39 -4.64 1.44 6.91
CA ALA A 39 -6.01 0.92 6.86
C ALA A 39 -6.09 -0.61 6.67
N LEU A 40 -5.03 -1.22 6.11
CA LEU A 40 -4.88 -2.67 6.02
C LEU A 40 -4.39 -3.32 7.33
N GLY A 41 -4.21 -2.52 8.39
CA GLY A 41 -3.68 -2.96 9.69
C GLY A 41 -2.17 -2.87 9.81
N GLY A 42 -1.51 -2.16 8.88
CA GLY A 42 -0.08 -1.94 8.91
C GLY A 42 0.33 -0.85 9.91
N GLN A 43 1.62 -0.83 10.23
CA GLN A 43 2.27 0.18 11.05
C GLN A 43 3.30 0.93 10.21
N GLN A 44 3.41 2.23 10.42
CA GLN A 44 4.43 3.08 9.82
C GLN A 44 5.46 3.48 10.87
N PHE A 45 6.74 3.43 10.50
CA PHE A 45 7.85 3.90 11.31
C PHE A 45 8.68 4.89 10.49
N GLU A 46 9.01 6.03 11.09
CA GLU A 46 9.89 7.00 10.46
C GLU A 46 11.34 6.52 10.51
N GLY A 47 12.03 6.60 9.37
CA GLY A 47 13.47 6.35 9.27
C GLY A 47 14.26 7.65 9.35
N ARG A 48 15.61 7.55 9.30
CA ARG A 48 16.47 8.72 9.08
C ARG A 48 16.25 9.26 7.66
N GLY A 49 16.02 10.57 7.52
CA GLY A 49 15.81 11.26 6.25
C GLY A 49 14.45 10.96 5.61
N SER A 50 14.39 10.87 4.27
CA SER A 50 13.15 10.59 3.52
C SER A 50 12.71 9.11 3.53
N ARG A 51 13.34 8.26 4.34
CA ARG A 51 13.04 6.83 4.42
C ARG A 51 11.86 6.58 5.34
N VAL A 52 10.93 5.76 4.89
CA VAL A 52 9.79 5.29 5.68
C VAL A 52 9.77 3.78 5.70
N ARG A 53 9.50 3.19 6.86
CA ARG A 53 9.42 1.74 7.03
C ARG A 53 7.97 1.38 7.32
N PHE A 54 7.48 0.32 6.70
CA PHE A 54 6.18 -0.25 7.03
C PHE A 54 6.34 -1.66 7.57
N ARG A 55 5.49 -2.00 8.54
CA ARG A 55 5.18 -3.36 8.94
C ARG A 55 3.75 -3.67 8.53
N LEU A 56 3.52 -4.78 7.86
CA LEU A 56 2.18 -5.30 7.61
C LEU A 56 2.23 -6.81 7.88
N GLU A 57 1.46 -7.25 8.87
CA GLU A 57 1.62 -8.58 9.46
C GLU A 57 3.08 -8.82 9.86
N GLU A 58 3.67 -9.95 9.46
CA GLU A 58 5.05 -10.32 9.76
C GLU A 58 6.06 -9.81 8.70
N ARG A 59 5.64 -8.91 7.80
CA ARG A 59 6.49 -8.39 6.72
C ARG A 59 6.90 -6.95 6.96
N LEU A 60 8.19 -6.67 6.76
CA LEU A 60 8.77 -5.34 6.78
C LEU A 60 9.18 -4.91 5.37
N ALA A 61 8.95 -3.63 5.06
CA ALA A 61 9.48 -3.01 3.85
C ALA A 61 9.96 -1.59 4.15
N VAL A 62 11.01 -1.18 3.43
CA VAL A 62 11.56 0.19 3.50
C VAL A 62 11.39 0.84 2.15
N PHE A 63 10.85 2.05 2.17
CA PHE A 63 10.64 2.86 0.98
C PHE A 63 11.26 4.24 1.16
N HIS A 64 11.56 4.89 0.04
CA HIS A 64 11.93 6.29 0.00
C HIS A 64 10.70 7.11 -0.39
N ARG A 65 10.39 8.17 0.37
CA ARG A 65 9.35 9.12 -0.02
C ARG A 65 9.82 9.81 -1.31
N PRO A 66 8.99 9.88 -2.36
CA PRO A 66 9.35 10.57 -3.60
C PRO A 66 9.55 12.06 -3.30
N HIS A 67 10.66 12.63 -3.78
CA HIS A 67 10.99 14.05 -3.61
C HIS A 67 11.64 14.56 -4.90
N PRO A 68 11.26 15.73 -5.45
CA PRO A 68 10.32 16.74 -4.94
C PRO A 68 8.85 16.52 -5.31
N LYS A 69 8.53 15.55 -6.19
CA LYS A 69 7.15 15.34 -6.67
C LYS A 69 6.35 14.47 -5.67
N PRO A 70 5.08 14.81 -5.38
CA PRO A 70 4.25 14.06 -4.43
C PRO A 70 3.74 12.72 -4.99
N HIS A 71 3.86 12.53 -6.31
CA HIS A 71 3.46 11.32 -7.01
C HIS A 71 4.50 10.22 -6.80
N THR A 72 4.01 9.01 -6.55
CA THR A 72 4.85 7.82 -6.40
C THR A 72 5.32 7.38 -7.78
N ASP A 73 6.63 7.18 -7.95
CA ASP A 73 7.16 6.65 -9.20
C ASP A 73 6.69 5.20 -9.43
N LYS A 74 6.67 4.77 -10.69
CA LYS A 74 6.20 3.44 -11.07
C LYS A 74 7.02 2.32 -10.41
N GLY A 75 8.30 2.55 -10.13
CA GLY A 75 9.17 1.58 -9.46
C GLY A 75 8.76 1.39 -8.00
N ALA A 76 8.55 2.48 -7.27
CA ALA A 76 8.04 2.43 -5.90
C ALA A 76 6.65 1.77 -5.83
N LEU A 77 5.73 2.06 -6.76
CA LEU A 77 4.43 1.39 -6.81
C LEU A 77 4.54 -0.12 -7.07
N LYS A 78 5.45 -0.57 -7.93
CA LYS A 78 5.72 -2.00 -8.13
C LYS A 78 6.26 -2.65 -6.85
N SER A 79 7.15 -1.97 -6.14
CA SER A 79 7.66 -2.44 -4.84
C SER A 79 6.56 -2.52 -3.78
N VAL A 80 5.65 -1.55 -3.74
CA VAL A 80 4.46 -1.57 -2.86
C VAL A 80 3.55 -2.73 -3.22
N ARG A 81 3.25 -2.96 -4.50
CA ARG A 81 2.46 -4.12 -4.97
C ARG A 81 3.08 -5.43 -4.46
N LYS A 82 4.39 -5.62 -4.66
CA LYS A 82 5.11 -6.81 -4.19
C LYS A 82 5.05 -6.96 -2.67
N PHE A 83 5.20 -5.86 -1.93
CA PHE A 83 5.08 -5.86 -0.47
C PHE A 83 3.70 -6.32 -0.02
N LEU A 84 2.63 -5.78 -0.60
CA LEU A 84 1.26 -6.17 -0.28
C LEU A 84 0.98 -7.65 -0.59
N ILE A 85 1.47 -8.16 -1.73
CA ILE A 85 1.36 -9.59 -2.09
C ILE A 85 2.08 -10.46 -1.06
N ASN A 86 3.31 -10.10 -0.68
CA ASN A 86 4.10 -10.86 0.28
C ASN A 86 3.54 -10.82 1.71
N ALA A 87 2.84 -9.74 2.06
CA ALA A 87 2.25 -9.55 3.38
C ALA A 87 0.89 -10.23 3.51
N LEU A 88 -0.01 -10.04 2.55
CA LEU A 88 -1.42 -10.47 2.67
C LEU A 88 -1.76 -11.74 1.86
N GLY A 89 -0.93 -12.09 0.87
CA GLY A 89 -1.20 -13.14 -0.09
C GLY A 89 -2.20 -12.74 -1.18
N GLU A 90 -2.06 -13.37 -2.35
CA GLU A 90 -2.88 -13.05 -3.53
C GLU A 90 -4.37 -13.33 -3.33
N LYS A 91 -4.71 -14.45 -2.67
CA LYS A 91 -6.11 -14.84 -2.41
C LYS A 91 -6.87 -13.76 -1.62
N ARG A 92 -6.25 -13.22 -0.57
CA ARG A 92 -6.86 -12.19 0.26
C ARG A 92 -6.95 -10.86 -0.48
N LEU A 93 -5.92 -10.47 -1.21
CA LEU A 93 -5.94 -9.27 -2.04
C LEU A 93 -7.05 -9.33 -3.10
N LYS A 94 -7.24 -10.49 -3.72
CA LYS A 94 -8.32 -10.70 -4.69
C LYS A 94 -9.69 -10.48 -4.04
N ILE A 95 -9.93 -11.04 -2.86
CA ILE A 95 -11.19 -10.80 -2.11
C ILE A 95 -11.39 -9.30 -1.83
N ILE A 96 -10.33 -8.59 -1.41
CA ILE A 96 -10.42 -7.15 -1.12
C ILE A 96 -10.71 -6.33 -2.39
N LEU A 97 -10.11 -6.72 -3.52
CA LEU A 97 -10.30 -6.06 -4.82
C LEU A 97 -11.67 -6.38 -5.44
N GLU A 98 -12.21 -7.58 -5.21
CA GLU A 98 -13.49 -8.06 -5.73
C GLU A 98 -14.69 -7.69 -4.87
N LYS A 99 -14.48 -7.18 -3.64
CA LYS A 99 -15.53 -6.54 -2.84
C LYS A 99 -16.00 -5.25 -3.52
N LYS A 100 -16.77 -5.40 -4.61
CA LYS A 100 -17.71 -4.38 -5.07
C LYS A 100 -18.70 -4.16 -3.92
N LYS A 101 -18.94 -2.88 -3.61
CA LYS A 101 -20.10 -2.46 -2.82
C LYS A 101 -21.36 -3.13 -3.33
#